data_AF-A0A3C1GTN3-F1
#
_entry.id   AF-A0A3C1GTN3-F1
#
_cell.length_a   1.000
_cell.length_b   1.000
_cell.length_c   1.000
_cell.angle_alpha   90.00
_cell.angle_beta   90.00
_cell.angle_gamma   90.00
#
_symmetry.space_group_name_H-M   'P 1'
#
loop_
_entity.id
_entity.type
_entity.pdbx_description
1 polymer ?
#
loop_
_entity_poly.entity_id
_entity_poly.type
_entity_poly.pdbx_seq_one_letter_code
_entity_poly.pdbx_strand_id
1 'polypeptide(L)'
;MKKLFPKKQRPNKKLLLAGAGHAHIGLLRRLARKRLDTLQEVEVSVITEHPQTIYSGMLPGWMASHYKRSEISIDIAALCRR
;
A
#
# COMPACT_ATOMS: atom_id res chain seq x y z
N MET A 1 -34.37 -26.06 4.45
CA MET A 1 -33.72 -24.74 4.62
C MET A 1 -32.36 -24.76 3.91
N LYS A 2 -32.23 -24.14 2.73
CA LYS A 2 -30.96 -24.05 2.00
C LYS A 2 -30.09 -22.99 2.67
N LYS A 3 -28.97 -23.37 3.29
CA LYS A 3 -27.94 -22.42 3.76
C LYS A 3 -27.37 -21.71 2.53
N LEU A 4 -27.71 -20.44 2.37
CA LEU A 4 -27.15 -19.56 1.34
C LEU A 4 -25.74 -19.17 1.81
N PHE A 5 -24.74 -19.96 1.45
CA PHE A 5 -23.35 -19.54 1.62
C PHE A 5 -23.12 -18.31 0.74
N PRO A 6 -22.63 -17.17 1.27
CA PRO A 6 -22.35 -16.00 0.45
C PRO A 6 -21.30 -16.39 -0.60
N LYS A 7 -21.64 -16.22 -1.88
CA LYS A 7 -20.71 -16.43 -3.00
C LYS A 7 -19.55 -15.44 -2.82
N LYS A 8 -18.35 -15.93 -2.52
CA LYS A 8 -17.14 -15.11 -2.43
C LYS A 8 -16.93 -14.45 -3.79
N GLN A 9 -17.29 -13.17 -3.90
CA GLN A 9 -17.16 -12.40 -5.14
C GLN A 9 -15.67 -12.31 -5.46
N ARG A 10 -15.27 -12.84 -6.61
CA ARG A 10 -13.89 -12.69 -7.08
C ARG A 10 -13.76 -11.29 -7.69
N PRO A 11 -12.69 -10.55 -7.38
CA PRO A 11 -12.48 -9.25 -7.99
C PRO A 11 -12.40 -9.42 -9.51
N ASN A 12 -13.12 -8.57 -10.24
CA ASN A 12 -13.15 -8.60 -11.71
C ASN A 12 -11.83 -8.12 -12.34
N LYS A 13 -10.97 -7.45 -11.57
CA LYS A 13 -9.67 -6.93 -12.02
C LYS A 13 -8.59 -7.14 -10.98
N LYS A 14 -7.35 -7.27 -11.45
CA LYS A 14 -6.15 -7.33 -10.60
C LYS A 14 -5.19 -6.21 -10.99
N LEU A 15 -4.73 -5.46 -10.01
CA LEU A 15 -3.72 -4.43 -10.16
C LEU A 15 -2.46 -4.86 -9.41
N LEU A 16 -1.37 -5.06 -10.15
CA LEU A 16 -0.05 -5.31 -9.58
C LEU A 16 0.77 -4.02 -9.64
N LEU A 17 1.22 -3.56 -8.48
CA LEU A 17 2.19 -2.47 -8.35
C LEU A 17 3.60 -3.07 -8.23
N ALA A 18 4.45 -2.80 -9.22
CA ALA A 18 5.85 -3.19 -9.21
C ALA A 18 6.70 -2.09 -8.56
N GLY A 19 7.17 -2.34 -7.35
CA GLY A 19 7.84 -1.40 -6.46
C GLY A 19 6.88 -0.72 -5.48
N ALA A 20 7.45 -0.01 -4.51
CA ALA A 20 6.70 0.74 -3.50
C ALA A 20 7.26 2.16 -3.31
N GLY A 21 7.51 2.85 -4.43
CA GLY A 21 7.97 4.24 -4.43
C GLY A 21 6.89 5.23 -4.00
N HIS A 22 7.23 6.52 -4.00
CA HIS A 22 6.36 7.57 -3.47
C HIS A 22 5.04 7.70 -4.23
N ALA A 23 5.07 7.49 -5.55
CA ALA A 23 3.87 7.45 -6.37
C ALA A 23 2.90 6.33 -5.92
N HIS A 24 3.41 5.12 -5.66
CA HIS A 24 2.61 3.99 -5.19
C HIS A 24 2.11 4.22 -3.75
N ILE A 25 2.90 4.82 -2.87
CA ILE A 25 2.45 5.20 -1.52
C ILE A 25 1.25 6.16 -1.60
N GLY A 26 1.32 7.17 -2.46
CA GLY A 26 0.22 8.11 -2.66
C GLY A 26 -1.07 7.42 -3.10
N LEU A 27 -0.96 6.47 -4.04
CA LEU A 27 -2.06 5.62 -4.49
C LEU A 27 -2.61 4.76 -3.35
N LEU A 28 -1.77 3.98 -2.67
CA LEU A 28 -2.16 3.10 -1.57
C LEU A 28 -2.82 3.88 -0.43
N ARG A 29 -2.33 5.07 -0.06
CA ARG A 29 -2.98 5.95 0.93
C ARG A 29 -4.34 6.44 0.47
N ARG A 30 -4.55 6.64 -0.84
CA ARG A 30 -5.85 7.05 -1.37
C ARG A 30 -6.82 5.88 -1.40
N LEU A 31 -6.36 4.68 -1.74
CA LEU A 31 -7.14 3.44 -1.70
C LEU A 31 -7.51 3.02 -0.27
N ALA A 32 -6.61 3.19 0.70
CA ALA A 32 -6.92 2.91 2.11
C ALA A 32 -7.93 3.91 2.72
N ARG A 33 -7.91 5.18 2.26
CA ARG A 33 -8.81 6.23 2.78
C ARG A 33 -10.16 6.26 2.09
N LYS A 34 -10.17 6.13 0.76
CA LYS A 34 -11.42 5.94 0.03
C LYS A 34 -11.67 4.45 0.04
N ARG A 35 -12.63 4.01 0.86
CA ARG A 35 -13.33 2.73 0.67
C ARG A 35 -14.09 2.83 -0.66
N LEU A 36 -13.35 2.84 -1.76
CA LEU A 36 -13.86 2.97 -3.11
C LEU A 36 -14.73 1.74 -3.30
N ASP A 37 -16.01 1.95 -3.57
CA ASP A 37 -16.96 0.85 -3.83
C ASP A 37 -16.45 -0.07 -4.97
N THR A 38 -15.55 0.45 -5.82
CA THR A 38 -14.82 -0.27 -6.86
C THR A 38 -13.72 -1.23 -6.37
N LEU A 39 -13.26 -1.16 -5.12
CA LEU A 39 -12.29 -2.12 -4.57
C LEU A 39 -12.90 -3.51 -4.32
N GLN A 40 -14.23 -3.63 -4.24
CA GLN A 40 -14.87 -4.95 -4.33
C GLN A 40 -14.61 -5.63 -5.69
N GLU A 41 -14.27 -4.84 -6.72
CA GLU A 41 -13.97 -5.32 -8.06
C GLU A 41 -12.47 -5.42 -8.36
N VAL A 42 -11.58 -4.87 -7.52
CA VAL A 42 -10.13 -4.79 -7.80
C VAL A 42 -9.28 -5.36 -6.66
N GLU A 43 -8.54 -6.43 -6.95
CA GLU A 43 -7.47 -6.94 -6.09
C GLU A 43 -6.19 -6.11 -6.32
N VAL A 44 -5.64 -5.51 -5.28
CA VAL A 44 -4.38 -4.75 -5.38
C VAL A 44 -3.27 -5.53 -4.70
N SER A 45 -2.20 -5.81 -5.45
CA SER A 45 -0.99 -6.46 -4.96
C SER A 45 0.22 -5.55 -5.16
N VAL A 46 1.17 -5.60 -4.23
CA VAL A 46 2.44 -4.86 -4.33
C VAL A 46 3.57 -5.87 -4.27
N ILE A 47 4.46 -5.82 -5.26
CA ILE A 47 5.74 -6.55 -5.24
C ILE A 47 6.84 -5.52 -5.09
N THR A 48 7.67 -5.64 -4.07
CA THR A 48 8.77 -4.71 -3.80
C THR A 48 9.91 -5.48 -3.16
N GLU A 49 11.15 -5.04 -3.42
CA GLU A 49 12.35 -5.67 -2.86
C GLU A 49 12.40 -5.56 -1.33
N HIS A 50 11.89 -4.44 -0.80
CA HIS A 50 11.91 -4.16 0.64
C HIS A 50 10.50 -3.85 1.16
N PRO A 51 10.17 -4.29 2.40
CA PRO A 51 8.87 -4.01 3.04
C PRO A 51 8.73 -2.56 3.50
N GLN A 52 9.81 -1.79 3.44
CA GLN A 52 9.89 -0.39 3.80
C GLN A 52 10.51 0.40 2.66
N THR A 53 10.10 1.65 2.51
CA THR A 53 10.74 2.59 1.58
C THR A 53 11.15 3.85 2.30
N ILE A 54 12.22 4.48 1.81
CA ILE A 54 12.73 5.72 2.39
C ILE A 54 12.09 6.89 1.69
N TYR A 55 11.62 7.86 2.48
CA TYR A 55 11.17 9.13 1.97
C TYR A 55 12.39 9.94 1.49
N SER A 56 12.60 9.97 0.18
CA SER A 56 13.81 10.53 -0.43
C SER A 56 13.94 12.03 -0.17
N GLY A 57 12.82 12.73 0.00
CA GLY A 57 12.81 14.16 0.39
C GLY A 57 13.40 14.44 1.77
N MET A 58 13.45 13.45 2.67
CA MET A 58 14.08 13.58 3.99
C MET A 58 15.45 12.90 4.06
N LEU A 59 15.89 12.20 3.00
CA LEU A 59 17.18 11.50 2.99
C LEU A 59 18.37 12.44 3.27
N PRO A 60 18.45 13.66 2.70
CA PRO A 60 19.53 14.60 3.05
C PRO A 60 19.54 14.96 4.53
N GLY A 61 18.36 15.14 5.15
CA GLY A 61 18.25 15.43 6.58
C GLY A 61 18.69 14.26 7.46
N TRP A 62 18.42 13.01 7.05
CA TRP A 62 18.96 11.83 7.74
C TRP A 62 20.49 11.74 7.61
N MET A 63 21.06 12.03 6.44
CA MET A 63 22.52 12.09 6.26
C MET A 63 23.16 13.18 7.12
N ALA A 64 22.47 14.30 7.31
CA ALA A 64 22.87 15.39 8.21
C ALA A 64 22.53 15.12 9.70
N SER A 65 22.09 13.92 10.07
CA SER A 65 21.70 13.53 11.43
C SER A 65 20.53 14.33 12.04
N HIS A 66 19.70 14.97 11.22
CA HIS A 66 18.47 15.65 11.67
C HIS A 66 17.32 14.68 11.93
N TYR A 67 17.37 13.50 11.32
CA TYR A 67 16.36 12.45 11.46
C TYR A 67 17.00 11.11 11.78
N LYS A 68 16.31 10.31 12.57
CA LYS A 68 16.55 8.87 12.73
C LYS A 68 16.03 8.13 11.50
N ARG A 69 16.57 6.95 11.25
CA ARG A 69 16.14 6.08 10.14
C ARG A 69 14.64 5.75 10.20
N SER A 70 14.10 5.58 11.40
CA SER A 70 12.67 5.30 11.62
C SER A 70 11.76 6.47 11.22
N GLU A 71 12.25 7.71 11.26
CA GLU A 71 11.47 8.92 10.95
C GLU A 71 11.35 9.17 9.44
N ILE A 72 12.25 8.56 8.66
CA ILE A 72 12.26 8.65 7.19
C ILE A 72 11.78 7.37 6.51
N SER A 73 11.43 6.34 7.29
CA SER A 73 11.01 5.03 6.78
C SER A 73 9.49 4.93 6.74
N ILE A 74 8.96 4.50 5.60
CA ILE A 74 7.54 4.25 5.39
C ILE A 74 7.32 2.75 5.33
N ASP A 75 6.50 2.23 6.25
CA ASP A 75 6.09 0.82 6.28
C ASP A 75 5.01 0.55 5.23
N ILE A 76 5.41 -0.12 4.15
CA ILE A 76 4.53 -0.47 3.03
C ILE A 76 3.59 -1.60 3.42
N ALA A 77 4.07 -2.58 4.19
CA ALA A 77 3.27 -3.71 4.61
C ALA A 77 2.11 -3.26 5.52
N ALA A 78 2.35 -2.32 6.43
CA ALA A 78 1.31 -1.71 7.25
C ALA A 78 0.32 -0.89 6.41
N LEU A 79 0.79 -0.22 5.36
CA LEU A 79 -0.08 0.55 4.46
C LEU A 79 -1.00 -0.35 3.63
N CYS A 80 -0.52 -1.50 3.17
CA CYS A 80 -1.31 -2.47 2.40
C CYS A 80 -2.37 -3.20 3.24
N ARG A 81 -2.25 -3.20 4.57
CA ARG A 81 -3.22 -3.84 5.49
C ARG A 81 -4.38 -2.94 5.93
N ARG A 82 -4.39 -1.68 5.50
CA ARG A 82 -5.43 -0.70 5.86
C ARG A 82 -6.56 -0.71 4.84
#